data_AF-A0A938N6I2-F1
#
_entry.id   AF-A0A938N6I2-F1
#
_cell.length_a   1.000
_cell.length_b   1.000
_cell.length_c   1.000
_cell.angle_alpha   90.00
_cell.angle_beta   90.00
_cell.angle_gamma   90.00
#
_symmetry.space_group_name_H-M   'P 1'
#
loop_
_entity.id
_entity.type
_entity.pdbx_description
1 polymer ?
#
loop_
_entity_poly.entity_id
_entity_poly.type
_entity_poly.pdbx_seq_one_letter_code
_entity_poly.pdbx_strand_id
1 'polypeptide(L)'
;MKPLISILLTLAGAGLILVAIVTALEPLLGLYQGALADPLGQPEGSERQAADRMLGAALWGLPGVVLFLVGVIWLKVLAARRIARAARRR
;
A
#
# COMPACT_ATOMS: atom_id res chain seq x y z
N MET A 1 8.08 23.42 9.09
CA MET A 1 7.88 22.18 9.87
C MET A 1 6.65 21.39 9.42
N LYS A 2 5.43 21.94 9.45
CA LYS A 2 4.19 21.25 9.02
C LYS A 2 4.25 20.50 7.65
N PRO A 3 4.76 21.09 6.55
CA PRO A 3 4.83 20.37 5.27
C PRO A 3 5.83 19.21 5.29
N LEU A 4 6.90 19.30 6.08
CA LEU A 4 7.90 18.24 6.20
C LEU A 4 7.31 17.00 6.87
N ILE A 5 6.52 17.21 7.94
CA ILE A 5 5.80 16.13 8.63
C ILE A 5 4.79 15.46 7.69
N SER A 6 4.04 16.24 6.91
CA SER A 6 3.08 15.67 5.96
C SER A 6 3.76 14.84 4.87
N ILE A 7 4.92 15.28 4.35
CA ILE A 7 5.71 14.51 3.38
C ILE A 7 6.22 13.21 4.00
N LEU A 8 6.76 13.27 5.23
CA LEU A 8 7.23 12.07 5.94
C LEU A 8 6.10 11.06 6.18
N LEU A 9 4.91 11.52 6.59
CA LEU A 9 3.73 10.66 6.76
C LEU A 9 3.31 10.01 5.43
N THR A 10 3.30 10.77 4.34
CA THR A 10 2.98 10.24 3.01
C THR A 10 4.02 9.20 2.56
N LEU A 11 5.31 9.48 2.72
CA LEU A 11 6.38 8.55 2.32
C LEU A 11 6.37 7.28 3.18
N ALA A 12 6.20 7.41 4.50
CA ALA A 12 6.10 6.27 5.40
C ALA A 12 4.87 5.41 5.09
N GLY A 13 3.71 6.03 4.84
CA GLY A 13 2.49 5.32 4.43
C GLY A 13 2.66 4.60 3.09
N ALA A 14 3.23 5.27 2.10
CA ALA A 14 3.52 4.66 0.80
C ALA A 14 4.50 3.47 0.91
N GLY A 15 5.53 3.60 1.74
CA GLY A 15 6.48 2.53 2.01
C GLY A 15 5.82 1.30 2.63
N LEU A 16 4.96 1.51 3.63
CA LEU A 16 4.20 0.42 4.26
C LEU A 16 3.25 -0.28 3.27
N ILE A 17 2.57 0.49 2.42
CA ILE A 17 1.71 -0.07 1.37
C ILE A 17 2.54 -0.92 0.39
N LEU A 18 3.70 -0.41 -0.04
CA LEU A 18 4.59 -1.15 -0.95
C LEU A 18 5.06 -2.46 -0.35
N VAL A 19 5.47 -2.46 0.92
CA VAL A 19 5.88 -3.68 1.62
C VAL A 19 4.72 -4.67 1.69
N ALA A 20 3.52 -4.22 2.04
CA ALA A 20 2.32 -5.07 2.11
C ALA A 20 1.94 -5.65 0.73
N ILE A 21 2.08 -4.88 -0.35
CA ILE A 21 1.82 -5.37 -1.72
C ILE A 21 2.85 -6.43 -2.09
N VAL A 22 4.15 -6.19 -1.84
CA VAL A 22 5.20 -7.16 -2.18
C VAL A 22 5.00 -8.47 -1.42
N THR A 23 4.70 -8.42 -0.13
CA THR A 23 4.42 -9.63 0.67
C THR A 23 3.13 -10.32 0.26
N ALA A 24 2.11 -9.58 -0.19
CA ALA A 24 0.90 -10.15 -0.75
C ALA A 24 1.10 -10.79 -2.14
N LEU A 25 2.15 -10.44 -2.88
CA LEU A 25 2.46 -11.03 -4.19
C LEU A 25 3.33 -12.29 -4.11
N GLU A 26 4.07 -12.48 -3.02
CA GLU A 26 4.91 -13.66 -2.81
C GLU A 26 4.15 -15.00 -2.95
N PRO A 27 2.93 -15.19 -2.39
CA PRO A 27 2.16 -16.42 -2.54
C PRO A 27 1.75 -16.70 -4.00
N LEU A 28 1.43 -15.65 -4.77
CA LEU A 28 1.09 -15.77 -6.18
C LEU A 28 2.27 -16.27 -7.00
N LEU A 29 3.48 -15.75 -6.73
CA LEU A 29 4.70 -16.23 -7.37
C LEU A 29 4.96 -17.70 -7.05
N GLY A 30 4.74 -18.11 -5.79
CA GLY A 30 4.85 -19.50 -5.37
C GLY A 30 3.89 -20.44 -6.12
N LEU A 31 2.63 -20.05 -6.28
CA LEU A 31 1.66 -20.82 -7.07
C LEU A 31 2.05 -20.90 -8.55
N TYR A 32 2.52 -19.79 -9.13
CA TYR A 32 2.87 -19.74 -10.55
C TYR A 32 4.11 -20.60 -10.85
N GLN A 33 5.14 -20.51 -10.01
CA GLN A 33 6.33 -21.36 -10.12
C GLN A 33 5.99 -22.84 -9.89
N GLY A 34 5.12 -23.14 -8.92
CA GLY A 34 4.66 -24.51 -8.66
C GLY A 34 3.89 -25.08 -9.86
N ALA A 35 2.99 -24.31 -10.47
CA ALA A 35 2.23 -24.74 -11.64
C ALA A 35 3.10 -24.96 -12.88
N LEU A 36 4.16 -24.17 -13.05
CA LEU A 36 5.12 -24.34 -14.15
C LEU A 36 6.02 -25.56 -13.95
N ALA A 37 6.36 -25.89 -12.71
CA ALA A 37 7.25 -27.01 -12.38
C ALA A 37 6.52 -28.36 -12.37
N ASP A 38 5.30 -28.41 -11.84
CA ASP A 38 4.47 -29.62 -11.81
C ASP A 38 2.97 -29.26 -11.82
N PRO A 39 2.33 -29.17 -13.00
CA PRO A 39 0.94 -28.75 -13.14
C PRO A 39 -0.07 -29.77 -12.61
N LEU A 40 0.31 -31.04 -12.43
CA LEU A 40 -0.59 -32.11 -11.95
C LEU A 40 -0.34 -32.50 -10.48
N GLY A 41 0.80 -32.11 -9.92
CA GLY A 41 1.20 -32.43 -8.54
C GLY A 41 0.82 -31.41 -7.48
N GLN A 42 0.07 -30.35 -7.81
CA GLN A 42 -0.31 -29.37 -6.79
C GLN A 42 -1.27 -29.98 -5.75
N PRO A 43 -0.95 -29.90 -4.45
CA PRO A 43 -1.83 -30.40 -3.40
C PRO A 43 -3.15 -29.61 -3.38
N GLU A 44 -4.26 -30.33 -3.25
CA GLU A 44 -5.59 -29.72 -3.12
C GLU A 44 -5.60 -28.67 -1.99
N GLY A 45 -6.06 -27.46 -2.32
CA GLY A 45 -6.13 -26.34 -1.36
C GLY A 45 -4.93 -25.37 -1.40
N SER A 46 -3.93 -25.58 -2.25
CA SER A 46 -2.82 -24.65 -2.49
C SER A 46 -3.31 -23.21 -2.79
N GLU A 47 -4.31 -23.08 -3.65
CA GLU A 47 -4.92 -21.79 -4.00
C GLU A 47 -5.57 -21.09 -2.81
N ARG A 48 -6.30 -21.86 -1.99
CA ARG A 48 -7.02 -21.31 -0.83
C ARG A 48 -6.03 -20.84 0.24
N GLN A 49 -4.96 -21.58 0.46
CA GLN A 49 -3.89 -21.20 1.38
C GLN A 49 -3.14 -19.96 0.90
N ALA A 50 -2.90 -19.84 -0.41
CA ALA A 50 -2.32 -18.63 -0.98
C ALA A 50 -3.27 -17.43 -0.81
N ALA A 51 -4.56 -17.59 -1.10
CA ALA A 51 -5.56 -16.55 -0.92
C ALA A 51 -5.66 -16.05 0.54
N ASP A 52 -5.64 -16.95 1.52
CA ASP A 52 -5.66 -16.59 2.94
C ASP A 52 -4.39 -15.79 3.34
N ARG A 53 -3.21 -16.20 2.83
CA ARG A 53 -1.96 -15.46 3.07
C ARG A 53 -1.97 -14.09 2.38
N MET A 54 -2.50 -14.00 1.17
CA MET A 54 -2.67 -12.73 0.45
C MET A 54 -3.59 -11.78 1.21
N LEU A 55 -4.73 -12.27 1.69
CA LEU A 55 -5.68 -11.48 2.48
C LEU A 55 -5.06 -11.03 3.80
N GLY A 56 -4.34 -11.92 4.48
CA GLY A 56 -3.59 -11.58 5.69
C GLY A 56 -2.59 -10.45 5.43
N ALA A 57 -1.77 -10.57 4.38
CA ALA A 57 -0.80 -9.55 4.00
C ALA A 57 -1.47 -8.21 3.60
N ALA A 58 -2.60 -8.26 2.89
CA ALA A 58 -3.35 -7.07 2.52
C ALA A 58 -3.91 -6.32 3.75
N LEU A 59 -4.40 -7.05 4.76
CA LEU A 59 -4.87 -6.46 6.02
C LEU A 59 -3.75 -5.75 6.78
N TRP A 60 -2.53 -6.29 6.76
CA TRP A 60 -1.35 -5.62 7.32
C TRP A 60 -0.98 -4.32 6.59
N GLY A 61 -1.46 -4.10 5.37
CA GLY A 61 -1.29 -2.86 4.61
C GLY A 61 -2.22 -1.72 5.04
N LEU A 62 -3.31 -1.99 5.76
CA LEU A 62 -4.32 -0.99 6.15
C LEU A 62 -3.75 0.21 6.93
N PRO A 63 -2.87 0.02 7.94
CA PRO A 63 -2.26 1.14 8.64
C PRO A 63 -1.45 2.05 7.70
N GLY A 64 -0.78 1.48 6.69
CA GLY A 64 -0.04 2.22 5.68
C GLY A 64 -0.95 3.10 4.82
N VAL A 65 -2.11 2.57 4.40
CA VAL A 65 -3.14 3.31 3.66
C VAL A 65 -3.64 4.50 4.47
N VAL A 66 -3.96 4.30 5.75
CA VAL A 66 -4.41 5.38 6.64
C VAL A 66 -3.33 6.46 6.76
N LEU A 67 -2.08 6.07 7.02
CA LEU A 67 -0.96 7.01 7.16
C LEU A 67 -0.75 7.85 5.88
N PHE A 68 -0.81 7.17 4.73
CA PHE A 68 -0.68 7.79 3.42
C PHE A 68 -1.79 8.80 3.15
N LEU A 69 -3.05 8.42 3.38
CA LEU A 69 -4.21 9.29 3.17
C LEU A 69 -4.14 10.53 4.06
N VAL A 70 -3.78 10.38 5.34
CA VAL A 70 -3.63 11.51 6.26
C VAL A 70 -2.57 12.48 5.75
N GLY A 71 -1.40 11.98 5.34
CA GLY A 71 -0.33 12.82 4.79
C GLY A 71 -0.74 13.56 3.51
N VAL A 72 -1.41 12.86 2.58
CA VAL A 72 -1.89 13.44 1.31
C VAL A 72 -2.95 14.50 1.54
N ILE A 73 -3.94 14.25 2.40
CA ILE A 73 -4.99 15.21 2.73
C ILE A 73 -4.36 16.47 3.33
N TRP A 74 -3.40 16.32 4.24
CA TRP A 74 -2.74 17.46 4.86
C TRP A 74 -1.93 18.29 3.85
N LEU A 75 -1.22 17.64 2.92
CA LEU A 75 -0.53 18.31 1.81
C LEU A 75 -1.51 19.09 0.92
N LYS A 76 -2.65 18.48 0.55
CA LYS A 76 -3.69 19.13 -0.25
C LYS A 76 -4.29 20.35 0.48
N VAL A 77 -4.56 20.24 1.78
CA VAL A 77 -5.07 21.36 2.58
C VAL A 77 -4.05 22.49 2.67
N LEU A 78 -2.77 22.18 2.87
CA LEU A 78 -1.69 23.17 2.89
C LEU A 78 -1.56 23.88 1.53
N ALA A 79 -1.63 23.15 0.43
CA ALA A 79 -1.60 23.70 -0.93
C ALA A 79 -2.81 24.61 -1.19
N ALA A 80 -4.02 24.16 -0.87
CA ALA A 80 -5.25 24.94 -1.02
C ALA A 80 -5.21 26.23 -0.20
N ARG A 81 -4.74 26.18 1.06
CA ARG A 81 -4.56 27.37 1.91
C ARG A 81 -3.49 28.33 1.38
N ARG A 82 -2.47 27.84 0.68
CA ARG A 82 -1.46 28.68 0.05
C ARG A 82 -2.02 29.37 -1.20
N ILE A 83 -2.74 28.63 -2.04
CA ILE A 83 -3.40 29.17 -3.24
C ILE A 83 -4.47 30.20 -2.87
N ALA A 84 -5.35 29.90 -1.90
CA ALA A 84 -6.39 30.82 -1.45
C ALA A 84 -5.82 32.13 -0.89
N ARG A 85 -4.67 32.08 -0.20
CA ARG A 85 -3.96 33.28 0.29
C ARG A 85 -3.30 34.08 -0.83
N ALA A 86 -2.77 33.41 -1.86
CA ALA A 86 -2.22 34.07 -3.04
C ALA A 86 -3.32 34.74 -3.88
N ALA A 87 -4.48 34.09 -4.01
CA ALA A 87 -5.63 34.63 -4.72
C ALA A 87 -6.23 35.88 -4.06
N ARG A 88 -6.29 35.94 -2.71
CA ARG A 88 -6.76 37.13 -1.97
C ARG A 88 -5.82 38.34 -2.00
N ARG A 89 -4.59 38.18 -2.50
CA ARG A 89 -3.61 39.27 -2.61
C ARG A 89 -3.56 39.91 -4.00
N ARG A 90 -4.35 39.39 -4.94
CA ARG A 90 -4.64 40.00 -6.25
C ARG A 90 -6.02 40.60 -6.21
#